data_AF-A0A960LUR5-F1
#
_entry.id   AF-A0A960LUR5-F1
#
_cell.length_a   1.000
_cell.length_b   1.000
_cell.length_c   1.000
_cell.angle_alpha   90.00
_cell.angle_beta   90.00
_cell.angle_gamma   90.00
#
_symmetry.space_group_name_H-M   'P 1'
#
loop_
_entity.id
_entity.type
_entity.pdbx_description
1 polymer ?
#
loop_
_entity_poly.entity_id
_entity_poly.type
_entity_poly.pdbx_seq_one_letter_code
_entity_poly.pdbx_strand_id
1 'polypeptide(L)'
;MSGFPSPQSFPSDDETLSPTQIPSSLKSDQKKLKSQTFLYPIDETDDFYDPFSDLSLFLSNKIKKEIQEAGTSKKWSGKIEANLLAKILPEFKKHFPKYRLGATALKKVWEKVSYYYDKIQHHTGAITEEGKLNLPLMIRENLKTKAPQASPLNLPPYHQAHQIAVKISECIATLEGRRPDLDQLTKMIWAVQKNTMRELSPHAAKSPYEDYDKLDKLIVKTALEVCSQYPQIDLNVLKMQILKRLETYGAIQSLVKKNQLRSSLSMLLASKLCPTTLLAVKLSIPEKQALEKFIDLQLEYSEQNEVFSFDTHCQELVERILALYPLAKELPRDLSEVGVREVIRSICLSQGPLPLDSALYVFINAEMHLMKDDKMFEDLQDLEDRLVDAYDLSLSLPELNQELFEVFELLIWKKLSEKKGFLAEIPSQTLEVLERELGNSMIDQPHKSFRTIVRQTLQFFKKVQELPFNNTQDKEFWLTVKKKSEIWALQNEMLCRWIHFDDQTPLLSFLKQEWKSKLSLSKILGKTLKKFPILASFEDQLRSRLWILEQYFWYAELSDGSESSYDRFLKKQYLNLQNAYPECTQRELLEKLKAISHEMLPLIPFEEIAL
;
A
#
# COMPACT_ATOMS: atom_id res chain seq x y z
N MET A 1 25.66 -47.16 -8.48
CA MET A 1 25.40 -48.45 -7.81
C MET A 1 24.11 -48.34 -7.04
N SER A 2 23.18 -49.27 -7.30
CA SER A 2 21.95 -49.62 -6.58
C SER A 2 20.96 -48.50 -6.18
N GLY A 3 19.73 -48.39 -6.68
CA GLY A 3 18.94 -49.29 -7.52
C GLY A 3 17.54 -49.52 -6.94
N PHE A 4 16.54 -48.92 -7.60
CA PHE A 4 15.14 -49.37 -7.85
C PHE A 4 14.13 -49.53 -6.67
N PRO A 5 12.79 -49.58 -6.94
CA PRO A 5 12.07 -49.35 -8.21
C PRO A 5 10.78 -48.49 -8.14
N SER A 6 10.36 -48.02 -9.32
CA SER A 6 8.95 -47.76 -9.67
C SER A 6 8.27 -49.06 -10.18
N PRO A 7 6.94 -49.17 -10.10
CA PRO A 7 6.13 -49.93 -11.06
C PRO A 7 5.11 -48.97 -11.73
N GLN A 8 5.15 -48.71 -13.04
CA GLN A 8 4.73 -49.54 -14.19
C GLN A 8 3.31 -50.13 -14.12
N SER A 9 2.70 -50.08 -15.30
CA SER A 9 1.30 -50.04 -15.69
C SER A 9 0.79 -51.34 -16.35
N PHE A 10 -0.50 -51.31 -16.74
CA PHE A 10 -1.24 -52.14 -17.74
C PHE A 10 -2.06 -53.35 -17.22
N PRO A 11 -3.13 -53.81 -17.93
CA PRO A 11 -3.57 -53.46 -19.30
C PRO A 11 -5.07 -53.12 -19.50
N SER A 12 -5.33 -52.53 -20.65
CA SER A 12 -6.59 -52.54 -21.41
C SER A 12 -6.80 -53.87 -22.11
N ASP A 13 -8.02 -54.41 -22.10
CA ASP A 13 -8.52 -55.32 -23.13
C ASP A 13 -9.92 -54.88 -23.57
N ASP A 14 -10.10 -55.01 -24.87
CA ASP A 14 -11.15 -54.48 -25.72
C ASP A 14 -12.20 -55.57 -26.05
N GLU A 15 -13.31 -55.10 -26.62
CA GLU A 15 -14.17 -55.81 -27.57
C GLU A 15 -15.32 -56.77 -27.15
N THR A 16 -16.52 -56.26 -27.49
CA THR A 16 -17.67 -56.91 -28.15
C THR A 16 -18.77 -57.59 -27.32
N LEU A 17 -19.96 -56.96 -27.31
CA LEU A 17 -21.17 -57.45 -27.99
C LEU A 17 -22.36 -56.50 -27.75
N SER A 18 -22.93 -55.95 -28.82
CA SER A 18 -24.30 -55.40 -28.86
C SER A 18 -25.25 -56.46 -29.47
N PRO A 19 -26.57 -56.24 -29.54
CA PRO A 19 -27.56 -56.20 -28.46
C PRO A 19 -28.60 -57.34 -28.62
N THR A 20 -29.12 -57.91 -27.54
CA THR A 20 -30.34 -58.77 -27.64
C THR A 20 -31.45 -58.14 -26.81
N GLN A 21 -32.50 -57.72 -27.50
CA GLN A 21 -33.75 -57.21 -26.94
C GLN A 21 -34.40 -58.27 -26.03
N ILE A 22 -34.77 -57.89 -24.81
CA ILE A 22 -35.63 -58.70 -23.93
C ILE A 22 -36.89 -57.86 -23.61
N PRO A 23 -38.09 -58.49 -23.57
CA PRO A 23 -39.35 -57.84 -23.92
C PRO A 23 -39.92 -56.89 -22.87
N SER A 24 -40.73 -55.96 -23.36
CA SER A 24 -41.44 -54.88 -22.67
C SER A 24 -42.53 -55.31 -21.65
N SER A 25 -42.48 -56.53 -21.12
CA SER A 25 -43.51 -57.07 -20.20
C SER A 25 -43.05 -57.29 -18.76
N LEU A 26 -41.78 -57.00 -18.41
CA LEU A 26 -41.28 -57.04 -17.02
C LEU A 26 -41.20 -55.65 -16.34
N LYS A 27 -41.66 -54.58 -17.03
CA LYS A 27 -41.58 -53.20 -16.53
C LYS A 27 -42.72 -52.78 -15.57
N SER A 28 -43.72 -53.62 -15.33
CA SER A 28 -44.88 -53.26 -14.50
C SER A 28 -44.79 -53.68 -13.04
N ASP A 29 -43.98 -54.69 -12.67
CA ASP A 29 -43.95 -55.21 -11.30
C ASP A 29 -42.73 -54.78 -10.46
N GLN A 30 -41.77 -54.03 -11.05
CA GLN A 30 -40.71 -53.36 -10.28
C GLN A 30 -41.08 -51.95 -9.81
N LYS A 31 -42.24 -51.40 -10.22
CA LYS A 31 -42.71 -50.07 -9.78
C LYS A 31 -43.50 -50.06 -8.47
N LYS A 32 -43.55 -51.19 -7.75
CA LYS A 32 -44.24 -51.29 -6.44
C LYS A 32 -43.38 -51.91 -5.32
N LEU A 33 -42.05 -51.84 -5.41
CA LEU A 33 -41.22 -51.79 -4.19
C LEU A 33 -40.89 -50.32 -3.91
N LYS A 34 -41.54 -49.81 -2.86
CA LYS A 34 -41.36 -48.50 -2.27
C LYS A 34 -39.88 -48.14 -2.20
N SER A 35 -39.51 -47.03 -2.84
CA SER A 35 -38.39 -46.19 -2.42
C SER A 35 -38.65 -45.73 -0.98
N GLN A 36 -38.38 -46.58 0.01
CA GLN A 36 -38.05 -46.09 1.34
C GLN A 36 -36.71 -45.39 1.18
N THR A 37 -36.74 -44.08 0.98
CA THR A 37 -35.57 -43.23 1.19
C THR A 37 -35.21 -43.41 2.66
N PHE A 38 -34.28 -44.33 2.96
CA PHE A 38 -33.76 -44.49 4.32
C PHE A 38 -33.10 -43.16 4.69
N LEU A 39 -33.75 -42.39 5.56
CA LEU A 39 -33.20 -41.17 6.09
C LEU A 39 -32.18 -41.53 7.17
N TYR A 40 -30.96 -41.02 7.04
CA TYR A 40 -29.90 -41.27 8.00
C TYR A 40 -30.13 -40.44 9.28
N PRO A 41 -30.10 -41.02 10.48
CA PRO A 41 -30.10 -40.25 11.73
C PRO A 41 -28.91 -39.31 11.75
N ILE A 42 -29.14 -38.01 12.01
CA ILE A 42 -28.06 -37.03 11.92
C ILE A 42 -26.99 -37.24 12.99
N ASP A 43 -27.35 -37.75 14.17
CA ASP A 43 -26.42 -37.97 15.27
C ASP A 43 -25.48 -39.16 15.06
N GLU A 44 -25.57 -39.83 13.92
CA GLU A 44 -24.70 -40.92 13.48
C GLU A 44 -23.80 -40.52 12.29
N THR A 45 -23.84 -39.25 11.85
CA THR A 45 -23.06 -38.78 10.68
C THR A 45 -21.91 -37.87 11.08
N ASP A 46 -20.78 -37.98 10.36
CA ASP A 46 -19.61 -37.12 10.58
C ASP A 46 -19.97 -35.63 10.46
N ASP A 47 -20.90 -35.30 9.55
CA ASP A 47 -21.43 -33.94 9.38
C ASP A 47 -21.98 -33.35 10.69
N PHE A 48 -22.61 -34.14 11.56
CA PHE A 48 -23.15 -33.62 12.82
C PHE A 48 -22.06 -33.37 13.89
N TYR A 49 -20.94 -34.09 13.80
CA TYR A 49 -19.81 -33.91 14.70
C TYR A 49 -18.87 -32.80 14.23
N ASP A 50 -18.86 -32.49 12.93
CA ASP A 50 -18.18 -31.31 12.39
C ASP A 50 -18.95 -30.02 12.78
N PRO A 51 -18.39 -29.13 13.62
CA PRO A 51 -19.03 -27.87 13.97
C PRO A 51 -19.20 -26.91 12.79
N PHE A 52 -18.49 -27.13 11.67
CA PHE A 52 -18.51 -26.29 10.49
C PHE A 52 -19.39 -26.81 9.36
N SER A 53 -20.04 -27.96 9.53
CA SER A 53 -20.96 -28.49 8.53
C SER A 53 -22.22 -27.62 8.40
N ASP A 54 -22.81 -27.57 7.21
CA ASP A 54 -24.06 -26.84 6.98
C ASP A 54 -25.18 -27.30 7.92
N LEU A 55 -25.16 -28.58 8.28
CA LEU A 55 -26.11 -29.19 9.21
C LEU A 55 -25.96 -28.64 10.63
N SER A 56 -24.73 -28.64 11.15
CA SER A 56 -24.41 -28.13 12.50
C SER A 56 -24.70 -26.62 12.60
N LEU A 57 -24.29 -25.85 11.59
CA LEU A 57 -24.50 -24.40 11.53
C LEU A 57 -26.00 -24.04 11.48
N PHE A 58 -26.79 -24.78 10.69
CA PHE A 58 -28.23 -24.61 10.63
C PHE A 58 -28.90 -24.86 11.99
N LEU A 59 -28.57 -25.98 12.65
CA LEU A 59 -29.16 -26.34 13.94
C LEU A 59 -28.77 -25.33 15.03
N SER A 60 -27.50 -24.94 15.11
CA SER A 60 -27.00 -23.92 16.02
C SER A 60 -27.74 -22.59 15.87
N ASN A 61 -27.97 -22.13 14.64
CA ASN A 61 -28.73 -20.90 14.38
C ASN A 61 -30.17 -20.96 14.89
N LYS A 62 -30.87 -22.06 14.63
CA LYS A 62 -32.28 -22.21 15.04
C LYS A 62 -32.41 -22.32 16.56
N ILE A 63 -31.53 -23.09 17.19
CA ILE A 63 -31.51 -23.31 18.63
C ILE A 63 -31.12 -22.04 19.39
N LYS A 64 -30.13 -21.27 18.90
CA LYS A 64 -29.77 -19.98 19.50
C LYS A 64 -30.95 -19.02 19.58
N LYS A 65 -31.71 -18.87 18.48
CA LYS A 65 -32.90 -18.01 18.45
C LYS A 65 -33.93 -18.45 19.48
N GLU A 66 -34.16 -19.76 19.60
CA GLU A 66 -35.09 -20.28 20.62
C GLU A 66 -34.58 -20.01 22.04
N ILE A 67 -33.29 -20.18 22.32
CA ILE A 67 -32.71 -19.89 23.65
C ILE A 67 -32.84 -18.40 23.99
N GLN A 68 -32.65 -17.51 23.01
CA GLN A 68 -32.83 -16.06 23.19
C GLN A 68 -34.31 -15.67 23.43
N GLU A 69 -35.24 -16.28 22.69
CA GLU A 69 -36.69 -16.06 22.82
C GLU A 69 -37.25 -16.66 24.13
N ALA A 70 -36.74 -17.81 24.55
CA ALA A 70 -37.27 -18.57 25.68
C ALA A 70 -36.64 -18.19 27.04
N GLY A 71 -35.51 -17.48 27.04
CA GLY A 71 -34.71 -17.18 28.22
C GLY A 71 -33.67 -18.26 28.53
N THR A 72 -32.43 -17.85 28.79
CA THR A 72 -31.24 -18.72 28.91
C THR A 72 -31.28 -19.69 30.09
N SER A 73 -32.15 -19.45 31.07
CA SER A 73 -32.31 -20.27 32.27
C SER A 73 -33.17 -21.54 32.08
N LYS A 74 -33.77 -21.75 30.90
CA LYS A 74 -34.60 -22.93 30.64
C LYS A 74 -33.76 -24.17 30.37
N LYS A 75 -33.80 -25.13 31.31
CA LYS A 75 -33.27 -26.48 31.12
C LYS A 75 -34.06 -27.24 30.05
N TRP A 76 -33.40 -28.09 29.29
CA TRP A 76 -34.03 -28.97 28.29
C TRP A 76 -35.22 -29.71 28.88
N SER A 77 -36.33 -29.78 28.14
CA SER A 77 -37.55 -30.49 28.54
C SER A 77 -38.26 -31.09 27.33
N GLY A 78 -39.09 -32.12 27.53
CA GLY A 78 -39.88 -32.72 26.44
C GLY A 78 -40.82 -31.73 25.74
N LYS A 79 -41.24 -30.66 26.42
CA LYS A 79 -42.03 -29.57 25.82
C LYS A 79 -41.20 -28.68 24.89
N ILE A 80 -39.96 -28.37 25.28
CA ILE A 80 -38.99 -27.66 24.42
C ILE A 80 -38.68 -28.52 23.20
N GLU A 81 -38.41 -29.80 23.41
CA GLU A 81 -38.14 -30.77 22.33
C GLU A 81 -39.26 -30.80 21.29
N ALA A 82 -40.51 -31.02 21.71
CA ALA A 82 -41.66 -31.11 20.80
C ALA A 82 -41.89 -29.80 20.03
N ASN A 83 -41.78 -28.65 20.70
CA ASN A 83 -41.96 -27.34 20.08
C ASN A 83 -40.83 -27.02 19.09
N LEU A 84 -39.58 -27.28 19.49
CA LEU A 84 -38.41 -27.00 18.68
C LEU A 84 -38.36 -27.93 17.44
N LEU A 85 -38.69 -29.21 17.61
CA LEU A 85 -38.89 -30.15 16.49
C LEU A 85 -39.96 -29.62 15.53
N ALA A 86 -41.14 -29.26 16.04
CA ALA A 86 -42.22 -28.77 15.18
C ALA A 86 -41.83 -27.49 14.41
N LYS A 87 -41.06 -26.59 15.03
CA LYS A 87 -40.61 -25.32 14.43
C LYS A 87 -39.49 -25.52 13.40
N ILE A 88 -38.53 -26.42 13.64
CA ILE A 88 -37.34 -26.61 12.80
C ILE A 88 -37.58 -27.62 11.67
N LEU A 89 -38.35 -28.67 11.92
CA LEU A 89 -38.49 -29.83 11.02
C LEU A 89 -38.96 -29.48 9.58
N PRO A 90 -39.89 -28.54 9.34
CA PRO A 90 -40.32 -28.20 7.99
C PRO A 90 -39.18 -27.65 7.12
N GLU A 91 -38.38 -26.76 7.69
CA GLU A 91 -37.25 -26.12 7.01
C GLU A 91 -36.05 -27.08 6.92
N PHE A 92 -35.81 -27.87 7.98
CA PHE A 92 -34.79 -28.90 7.99
C PHE A 92 -35.00 -29.93 6.87
N LYS A 93 -36.21 -30.45 6.68
CA LYS A 93 -36.52 -31.40 5.59
C LYS A 93 -36.28 -30.81 4.19
N LYS A 94 -36.44 -29.50 4.04
CA LYS A 94 -36.19 -28.80 2.78
C LYS A 94 -34.70 -28.68 2.47
N HIS A 95 -33.88 -28.35 3.47
CA HIS A 95 -32.43 -28.16 3.30
C HIS A 95 -31.64 -29.46 3.36
N PHE A 96 -32.11 -30.43 4.14
CA PHE A 96 -31.41 -31.67 4.46
C PHE A 96 -32.31 -32.90 4.19
N PRO A 97 -32.79 -33.10 2.93
CA PRO A 97 -33.80 -34.11 2.61
C PRO A 97 -33.35 -35.56 2.79
N LYS A 98 -32.04 -35.80 2.92
CA LYS A 98 -31.44 -37.13 3.13
C LYS A 98 -31.35 -37.54 4.61
N TYR A 99 -31.62 -36.61 5.51
CA TYR A 99 -31.33 -36.75 6.93
C TYR A 99 -32.60 -36.78 7.79
N ARG A 100 -32.53 -37.48 8.92
CA ARG A 100 -33.58 -37.52 9.95
C ARG A 100 -33.12 -36.75 11.19
N LEU A 101 -33.79 -35.64 11.47
CA LEU A 101 -33.60 -34.88 12.71
C LEU A 101 -34.28 -35.62 13.88
N GLY A 102 -33.48 -36.09 14.83
CA GLY A 102 -33.94 -36.73 16.06
C GLY A 102 -33.88 -35.80 17.28
N ALA A 103 -34.65 -36.14 18.31
CA ALA A 103 -34.65 -35.46 19.60
C ALA A 103 -33.26 -35.42 20.26
N THR A 104 -32.52 -36.53 20.20
CA THR A 104 -31.16 -36.66 20.76
C THR A 104 -30.19 -35.65 20.17
N ALA A 105 -30.24 -35.46 18.85
CA ALA A 105 -29.38 -34.50 18.16
C ALA A 105 -29.71 -33.06 18.56
N LEU A 106 -31.00 -32.73 18.65
CA LEU A 106 -31.43 -31.40 19.12
C LEU A 106 -31.02 -31.13 20.56
N LYS A 107 -31.12 -32.12 21.44
CA LYS A 107 -30.66 -32.02 22.82
C LYS A 107 -29.15 -31.75 22.88
N LYS A 108 -28.34 -32.51 22.13
CA LYS A 108 -26.87 -32.31 22.06
C LYS A 108 -26.51 -30.89 21.60
N VAL A 109 -27.16 -30.39 20.56
CA VAL A 109 -26.91 -29.02 20.06
C VAL A 109 -27.40 -27.97 21.06
N TRP A 110 -28.57 -28.18 21.69
CA TRP A 110 -29.07 -27.30 22.75
C TRP A 110 -28.08 -27.19 23.92
N GLU A 111 -27.61 -28.32 24.43
CA GLU A 111 -26.64 -28.35 25.52
C GLU A 111 -25.33 -27.64 25.14
N LYS A 112 -24.85 -27.84 23.89
CA LYS A 112 -23.66 -27.16 23.38
C LYS A 112 -23.87 -25.64 23.29
N VAL A 113 -24.97 -25.18 22.70
CA VAL A 113 -25.28 -23.74 22.57
C VAL A 113 -25.47 -23.11 23.95
N SER A 114 -26.25 -23.73 24.84
CA SER A 114 -26.44 -23.27 26.23
C SER A 114 -25.11 -23.16 26.96
N TYR A 115 -24.21 -24.14 26.84
CA TYR A 115 -22.90 -24.11 27.48
C TYR A 115 -22.05 -22.91 27.05
N TYR A 116 -21.94 -22.66 25.73
CA TYR A 116 -21.18 -21.52 25.23
C TYR A 116 -21.84 -20.19 25.62
N TYR A 117 -23.17 -20.13 25.59
CA TYR A 117 -23.92 -18.95 26.00
C TYR A 117 -23.70 -18.63 27.47
N ASP A 118 -23.81 -19.63 28.36
CA ASP A 118 -23.58 -19.47 29.80
C ASP A 118 -22.15 -19.03 30.09
N LYS A 119 -21.14 -19.59 29.40
CA LYS A 119 -19.75 -19.15 29.56
C LYS A 119 -19.52 -17.70 29.16
N ILE A 120 -20.25 -17.22 28.16
CA ILE A 120 -20.04 -15.88 27.59
C ILE A 120 -20.88 -14.82 28.29
N GLN A 121 -22.07 -15.15 28.81
CA GLN A 121 -22.95 -14.18 29.48
C GLN A 121 -22.31 -13.56 30.75
N HIS A 122 -21.38 -14.28 31.38
CA HIS A 122 -20.65 -13.79 32.55
C HIS A 122 -19.52 -12.80 32.19
N HIS A 123 -19.19 -12.65 30.91
CA HIS A 123 -18.19 -11.71 30.43
C HIS A 123 -18.89 -10.46 29.88
N THR A 124 -18.88 -9.37 30.67
CA THR A 124 -19.50 -8.10 30.29
C THR A 124 -18.98 -7.61 28.94
N GLY A 125 -19.89 -7.34 27.99
CA GLY A 125 -19.54 -6.86 26.65
C GLY A 125 -19.05 -7.93 25.67
N ALA A 126 -19.10 -9.23 26.03
CA ALA A 126 -18.71 -10.31 25.13
C ALA A 126 -19.72 -10.58 23.99
N ILE A 127 -20.94 -10.08 24.14
CA ILE A 127 -21.96 -10.02 23.08
C ILE A 127 -22.21 -8.54 22.76
N THR A 128 -22.19 -8.19 21.48
CA THR A 128 -22.48 -6.84 20.98
C THR A 128 -23.98 -6.53 21.06
N GLU A 129 -24.34 -5.26 20.89
CA GLU A 129 -25.76 -4.84 20.81
C GLU A 129 -26.53 -5.56 19.69
N GLU A 130 -25.83 -6.00 18.64
CA GLU A 130 -26.38 -6.80 17.54
C GLU A 130 -26.56 -8.31 17.88
N GLY A 131 -26.22 -8.74 19.10
CA GLY A 131 -26.30 -10.15 19.50
C GLY A 131 -25.21 -11.06 18.92
N LYS A 132 -24.09 -10.48 18.46
CA LYS A 132 -22.91 -11.18 17.93
C LYS A 132 -21.78 -11.20 18.94
N LEU A 133 -20.84 -12.13 18.79
CA LEU A 133 -19.64 -12.21 19.61
C LEU A 133 -18.74 -10.98 19.37
N ASN A 134 -18.30 -10.38 20.48
CA ASN A 134 -17.29 -9.33 20.46
C ASN A 134 -15.90 -9.96 20.25
N LEU A 135 -15.53 -10.11 18.97
CA LEU A 135 -14.29 -10.75 18.55
C LEU A 135 -13.03 -10.10 19.16
N PRO A 136 -12.91 -8.75 19.21
CA PRO A 136 -11.81 -8.09 19.92
C PRO A 136 -11.64 -8.55 21.37
N LEU A 137 -12.74 -8.57 22.13
CA LEU A 137 -12.72 -9.00 23.53
C LEU A 137 -12.33 -10.47 23.66
N MET A 138 -12.87 -11.35 22.81
CA MET A 138 -12.53 -12.78 22.82
C MET A 138 -11.06 -13.03 22.53
N ILE A 139 -10.46 -12.32 21.57
CA ILE A 139 -9.03 -12.44 21.26
C ILE A 139 -8.21 -11.99 22.46
N ARG A 140 -8.50 -10.81 23.01
CA ARG A 140 -7.78 -10.22 24.14
C ARG A 140 -7.78 -11.13 25.37
N GLU A 141 -8.92 -11.70 25.76
CA GLU A 141 -9.01 -12.60 26.91
C GLU A 141 -8.28 -13.93 26.70
N ASN A 142 -8.31 -14.48 25.48
CA ASN A 142 -7.54 -15.70 25.17
C ASN A 142 -6.02 -15.43 25.12
N LEU A 143 -5.59 -14.22 24.77
CA LEU A 143 -4.19 -13.83 24.83
C LEU A 143 -3.72 -13.62 26.28
N LYS A 144 -4.53 -12.98 27.13
CA LYS A 144 -4.26 -12.77 28.56
C LYS A 144 -4.02 -14.09 29.31
N THR A 145 -4.81 -15.11 28.98
CA THR A 145 -4.74 -16.42 29.65
C THR A 145 -3.62 -17.31 29.15
N LYS A 146 -2.94 -16.95 28.04
CA LYS A 146 -1.93 -17.81 27.39
C LYS A 146 -0.57 -17.12 27.13
N ALA A 147 -0.32 -15.90 27.60
CA ALA A 147 1.01 -15.27 27.52
C ALA A 147 1.86 -15.54 28.78
N PRO A 148 3.19 -15.74 28.66
CA PRO A 148 3.89 -16.74 27.87
C PRO A 148 4.26 -17.95 28.76
N GLN A 149 3.46 -19.02 28.75
CA GLN A 149 4.06 -20.32 29.03
C GLN A 149 4.89 -20.66 27.81
N ALA A 150 6.22 -20.79 27.98
CA ALA A 150 7.15 -21.10 26.91
C ALA A 150 6.50 -22.12 25.96
N SER A 151 6.28 -21.71 24.70
CA SER A 151 5.81 -22.64 23.67
C SER A 151 6.72 -23.86 23.78
N PRO A 152 6.18 -25.09 23.90
CA PRO A 152 7.03 -26.27 23.95
C PRO A 152 8.01 -26.17 22.78
N LEU A 153 9.31 -26.33 23.06
CA LEU A 153 10.46 -26.02 22.17
C LEU A 153 10.34 -26.54 20.73
N ASN A 154 9.38 -27.43 20.45
CA ASN A 154 9.15 -28.10 19.18
C ASN A 154 8.00 -27.53 18.34
N LEU A 155 7.21 -26.56 18.83
CA LEU A 155 6.09 -25.99 18.07
C LEU A 155 6.39 -24.58 17.54
N PRO A 156 6.04 -24.27 16.28
CA PRO A 156 6.20 -22.93 15.73
C PRO A 156 5.46 -21.87 16.56
N PRO A 157 6.00 -20.64 16.68
CA PRO A 157 5.39 -19.57 17.48
C PRO A 157 3.93 -19.26 17.12
N TYR A 158 3.54 -19.39 15.84
CA TYR A 158 2.18 -19.14 15.37
C TYR A 158 1.17 -20.24 15.75
N HIS A 159 1.61 -21.40 16.24
CA HIS A 159 0.72 -22.52 16.57
C HIS A 159 -0.31 -22.13 17.65
N GLN A 160 0.10 -21.35 18.63
CA GLN A 160 -0.80 -20.83 19.65
C GLN A 160 -1.87 -19.91 19.07
N ALA A 161 -1.53 -19.05 18.09
CA ALA A 161 -2.49 -18.20 17.40
C ALA A 161 -3.56 -19.06 16.70
N HIS A 162 -3.13 -20.13 16.02
CA HIS A 162 -4.03 -21.07 15.37
C HIS A 162 -4.96 -21.79 16.38
N GLN A 163 -4.44 -22.27 17.51
CA GLN A 163 -5.28 -22.89 18.54
C GLN A 163 -6.34 -21.92 19.11
N ILE A 164 -5.97 -20.65 19.32
CA ILE A 164 -6.93 -19.62 19.75
C ILE A 164 -7.97 -19.40 18.64
N ALA A 165 -7.54 -19.34 17.37
CA ALA A 165 -8.42 -19.18 16.23
C ALA A 165 -9.41 -20.34 16.08
N VAL A 166 -9.00 -21.59 16.29
CA VAL A 166 -9.89 -22.77 16.27
C VAL A 166 -10.96 -22.65 17.36
N LYS A 167 -10.55 -22.36 18.60
CA LYS A 167 -11.48 -22.22 19.73
C LYS A 167 -12.50 -21.09 19.52
N ILE A 168 -12.05 -19.93 19.04
CA ILE A 168 -12.93 -18.80 18.72
C ILE A 168 -13.83 -19.17 17.53
N SER A 169 -13.30 -19.89 16.53
CA SER A 169 -14.07 -20.33 15.37
C SER A 169 -15.22 -21.26 15.73
N GLU A 170 -14.97 -22.25 16.59
CA GLU A 170 -16.01 -23.14 17.11
C GLU A 170 -17.08 -22.38 17.91
N CYS A 171 -16.67 -21.36 18.65
CA CYS A 171 -17.58 -20.49 19.39
C CYS A 171 -18.49 -19.71 18.43
N ILE A 172 -17.93 -19.12 17.36
CA ILE A 172 -18.69 -18.43 16.31
C ILE A 172 -19.63 -19.41 15.59
N ALA A 173 -19.14 -20.59 15.20
CA ALA A 173 -19.97 -21.60 14.56
C ALA A 173 -21.15 -22.02 15.45
N THR A 174 -20.90 -22.22 16.75
CA THR A 174 -21.93 -22.66 17.70
C THR A 174 -22.94 -21.55 18.03
N LEU A 175 -22.49 -20.31 18.23
CA LEU A 175 -23.33 -19.20 18.71
C LEU A 175 -23.84 -18.29 17.62
N GLU A 176 -23.28 -18.31 16.42
CA GLU A 176 -23.71 -17.48 15.29
C GLU A 176 -24.08 -18.31 14.07
N GLY A 177 -23.90 -19.64 14.13
CA GLY A 177 -24.26 -20.57 13.05
C GLY A 177 -23.68 -20.17 11.70
N ARG A 178 -22.47 -19.61 11.69
CA ARG A 178 -21.72 -19.30 10.48
C ARG A 178 -20.32 -19.88 10.58
N ARG A 179 -19.77 -20.29 9.43
CA ARG A 179 -18.37 -20.71 9.31
C ARG A 179 -17.46 -19.48 9.25
N PRO A 180 -16.62 -19.23 10.25
CA PRO A 180 -15.64 -18.15 10.17
C PRO A 180 -14.45 -18.54 9.27
N ASP A 181 -13.77 -17.53 8.75
CA ASP A 181 -12.51 -17.66 8.02
C ASP A 181 -11.37 -17.89 9.02
N LEU A 182 -11.03 -19.17 9.23
CA LEU A 182 -10.03 -19.60 10.23
C LEU A 182 -8.64 -19.03 9.94
N ASP A 183 -8.27 -18.92 8.66
CA ASP A 183 -6.98 -18.38 8.24
C ASP A 183 -6.90 -16.89 8.56
N GLN A 184 -7.94 -16.12 8.20
CA GLN A 184 -7.99 -14.69 8.52
C GLN A 184 -7.95 -14.45 10.04
N LEU A 185 -8.68 -15.28 10.81
CA LEU A 185 -8.67 -15.18 12.27
C LEU A 185 -7.29 -15.51 12.86
N THR A 186 -6.63 -16.55 12.33
CA THR A 186 -5.26 -16.92 12.71
C THR A 186 -4.28 -15.79 12.42
N LYS A 187 -4.35 -15.16 11.23
CA LYS A 187 -3.51 -13.99 10.86
C LYS A 187 -3.72 -12.82 11.82
N MET A 188 -4.96 -12.51 12.15
CA MET A 188 -5.29 -11.41 13.06
C MET A 188 -4.72 -11.66 14.47
N ILE A 189 -4.89 -12.87 15.02
CA ILE A 189 -4.35 -13.21 16.34
C ILE A 189 -2.83 -13.21 16.29
N TRP A 190 -2.22 -13.76 15.24
CA TRP A 190 -0.77 -13.82 15.09
C TRP A 190 -0.12 -12.42 14.98
N ALA A 191 -0.72 -11.53 14.18
CA ALA A 191 -0.26 -10.15 14.01
C ALA A 191 -0.14 -9.41 15.35
N VAL A 192 -1.02 -9.73 16.30
CA VAL A 192 -0.99 -9.17 17.65
C VAL A 192 -0.03 -9.95 18.56
N GLN A 193 -0.18 -11.26 18.64
CA GLN A 193 0.52 -12.12 19.58
C GLN A 193 2.04 -12.05 19.41
N LYS A 194 2.54 -11.94 18.17
CA LYS A 194 4.00 -11.86 17.93
C LYS A 194 4.63 -10.62 18.57
N ASN A 195 3.86 -9.56 18.82
CA ASN A 195 4.33 -8.33 19.47
C ASN A 195 4.39 -8.44 21.00
N THR A 196 3.76 -9.45 21.62
CA THR A 196 3.82 -9.71 23.06
C THR A 196 4.86 -10.76 23.43
N MET A 197 5.47 -11.43 22.43
CA MET A 197 6.53 -12.39 22.65
C MET A 197 7.88 -11.70 22.88
N ARG A 198 8.59 -12.09 23.94
CA ARG A 198 9.99 -11.71 24.18
C ARG A 198 10.91 -12.53 23.26
N GLU A 199 12.06 -11.96 22.89
CA GLU A 199 13.11 -12.64 22.10
C GLU A 199 12.72 -13.15 20.69
N LEU A 200 11.51 -12.85 20.19
CA LEU A 200 11.11 -13.26 18.85
C LEU A 200 11.85 -12.45 17.78
N SER A 201 12.71 -13.12 17.01
CA SER A 201 13.39 -12.53 15.86
C SER A 201 12.47 -12.42 14.64
N PRO A 202 12.67 -11.45 13.72
CA PRO A 202 11.89 -11.35 12.49
C PRO A 202 11.94 -12.63 11.63
N HIS A 203 13.04 -13.37 11.66
CA HIS A 203 13.15 -14.63 10.95
C HIS A 203 12.28 -15.74 11.56
N ALA A 204 12.26 -15.83 12.90
CA ALA A 204 11.43 -16.77 13.64
C ALA A 204 9.94 -16.38 13.64
N ALA A 205 9.62 -15.11 13.38
CA ALA A 205 8.25 -14.59 13.28
C ALA A 205 7.55 -14.93 11.95
N LYS A 206 8.25 -15.56 10.99
CA LYS A 206 7.64 -15.99 9.73
C LYS A 206 6.52 -16.98 9.99
N SER A 207 5.39 -16.75 9.35
CA SER A 207 4.19 -17.56 9.47
C SER A 207 3.77 -18.03 8.08
N PRO A 208 3.28 -19.28 7.92
CA PRO A 208 2.74 -19.76 6.65
C PRO A 208 1.48 -18.99 6.23
N TYR A 209 0.92 -18.17 7.13
CA TYR A 209 -0.25 -17.35 6.87
C TYR A 209 0.10 -15.90 6.47
N GLU A 210 1.37 -15.48 6.57
CA GLU A 210 1.85 -14.14 6.22
C GLU A 210 2.75 -14.21 4.98
N ASP A 211 2.17 -14.04 3.80
CA ASP A 211 2.94 -13.72 2.59
C ASP A 211 3.16 -12.21 2.54
N TYR A 212 4.40 -11.79 2.22
CA TYR A 212 4.75 -10.38 2.10
C TYR A 212 4.95 -10.00 0.63
N ASP A 213 3.88 -9.56 -0.02
CA ASP A 213 3.85 -9.24 -1.44
C ASP A 213 3.99 -7.72 -1.74
N LYS A 214 3.77 -7.34 -3.00
CA LYS A 214 3.83 -5.94 -3.46
C LYS A 214 2.74 -5.06 -2.81
N LEU A 215 1.55 -5.62 -2.61
CA LEU A 215 0.44 -4.92 -1.96
C LEU A 215 0.73 -4.74 -0.46
N ASP A 216 1.28 -5.76 0.22
CA ASP A 216 1.67 -5.64 1.63
C ASP A 216 2.73 -4.55 1.83
N LYS A 217 3.73 -4.46 0.94
CA LYS A 217 4.73 -3.38 0.97
C LYS A 217 4.08 -2.00 0.91
N LEU A 218 3.10 -1.82 0.03
CA LEU A 218 2.40 -0.55 -0.13
C LEU A 218 1.53 -0.23 1.10
N ILE A 219 0.77 -1.22 1.61
CA ILE A 219 -0.05 -1.09 2.81
C ILE A 219 0.82 -0.70 4.01
N VAL A 220 1.94 -1.39 4.25
CA VAL A 220 2.82 -1.11 5.38
C VAL A 220 3.47 0.27 5.26
N LYS A 221 3.94 0.66 4.07
CA LYS A 221 4.43 2.03 3.80
C LYS A 221 3.37 3.06 4.16
N THR A 222 2.15 2.88 3.65
CA THR A 222 1.03 3.80 3.91
C THR A 222 0.64 3.84 5.39
N ALA A 223 0.60 2.70 6.08
CA ALA A 223 0.28 2.63 7.50
C ALA A 223 1.29 3.43 8.34
N LEU A 224 2.59 3.24 8.11
CA LEU A 224 3.65 3.96 8.81
C LEU A 224 3.64 5.46 8.51
N GLU A 225 3.39 5.86 7.26
CA GLU A 225 3.21 7.27 6.89
C GLU A 225 2.00 7.89 7.60
N VAL A 226 0.88 7.17 7.78
CA VAL A 226 -0.27 7.65 8.55
C VAL A 226 0.07 7.78 10.03
N CYS A 227 0.67 6.76 10.64
CA CYS A 227 1.09 6.79 12.05
C CYS A 227 2.07 7.95 12.33
N SER A 228 2.95 8.27 11.38
CA SER A 228 3.88 9.39 11.55
C SER A 228 3.20 10.77 11.63
N GLN A 229 2.03 10.92 11.00
CA GLN A 229 1.25 12.15 11.05
C GLN A 229 0.31 12.19 12.27
N TYR A 230 -0.09 11.01 12.75
CA TYR A 230 -1.00 10.84 13.88
C TYR A 230 -0.43 9.77 14.84
N PRO A 231 0.53 10.09 15.71
CA PRO A 231 1.25 9.11 16.54
C PRO A 231 0.39 8.32 17.53
N GLN A 232 -0.80 8.81 17.88
CA GLN A 232 -1.77 8.16 18.77
C GLN A 232 -3.10 7.90 18.05
N ILE A 233 -3.02 7.42 16.80
CA ILE A 233 -4.20 7.13 15.98
C ILE A 233 -4.95 5.88 16.45
N ASP A 234 -6.27 6.00 16.62
CA ASP A 234 -7.19 4.88 16.83
C ASP A 234 -7.12 3.86 15.69
N LEU A 235 -7.28 2.58 16.02
CA LEU A 235 -7.19 1.49 15.06
C LEU A 235 -8.18 1.63 13.88
N ASN A 236 -9.42 2.04 14.14
CA ASN A 236 -10.44 2.15 13.09
C ASN A 236 -10.16 3.36 12.20
N VAL A 237 -9.71 4.47 12.79
CA VAL A 237 -9.27 5.64 12.01
C VAL A 237 -8.07 5.29 11.15
N LEU A 238 -7.09 4.54 11.68
CA LEU A 238 -5.92 4.08 10.93
C LEU A 238 -6.32 3.22 9.72
N LYS A 239 -7.22 2.24 9.91
CA LYS A 239 -7.74 1.40 8.81
C LYS A 239 -8.38 2.26 7.71
N MET A 240 -9.21 3.22 8.09
CA MET A 240 -9.89 4.11 7.13
C MET A 240 -8.90 4.99 6.37
N GLN A 241 -7.88 5.54 7.05
CA GLN A 241 -6.87 6.39 6.42
C GLN A 241 -5.96 5.60 5.47
N ILE A 242 -5.61 4.35 5.81
CA ILE A 242 -4.87 3.46 4.91
C ILE A 242 -5.67 3.24 3.62
N LEU A 243 -6.93 2.84 3.73
CA LEU A 243 -7.79 2.58 2.56
C LEU A 243 -7.94 3.82 1.68
N LYS A 244 -8.29 4.97 2.30
CA LYS A 244 -8.43 6.24 1.60
C LYS A 244 -7.16 6.63 0.83
N ARG A 245 -5.97 6.40 1.41
CA ARG A 245 -4.69 6.67 0.75
C ARG A 245 -4.36 5.69 -0.36
N LEU A 246 -4.78 4.43 -0.25
CA LEU A 246 -4.55 3.44 -1.30
C LEU A 246 -5.45 3.71 -2.52
N GLU A 247 -6.69 4.16 -2.28
CA GLU A 247 -7.63 4.58 -3.33
C GLU A 247 -7.08 5.69 -4.22
N THR A 248 -6.30 6.63 -3.68
CA THR A 248 -5.75 7.74 -4.48
C THR A 248 -4.75 7.29 -5.53
N TYR A 249 -4.15 6.10 -5.41
CA TYR A 249 -3.29 5.56 -6.48
C TYR A 249 -4.08 5.21 -7.75
N GLY A 250 -5.39 4.95 -7.65
CA GLY A 250 -6.24 4.75 -8.82
C GLY A 250 -6.30 5.97 -9.74
N ALA A 251 -6.14 7.18 -9.19
CA ALA A 251 -6.17 8.42 -9.96
C ALA A 251 -4.97 8.58 -10.92
N ILE A 252 -3.84 7.94 -10.62
CA ILE A 252 -2.62 7.95 -11.45
C ILE A 252 -2.87 7.33 -12.83
N GLN A 253 -3.82 6.39 -12.95
CA GLN A 253 -4.12 5.71 -14.21
C GLN A 253 -4.52 6.68 -15.33
N SER A 254 -5.15 7.80 -14.98
CA SER A 254 -5.55 8.83 -15.95
C SER A 254 -4.34 9.44 -16.66
N LEU A 255 -3.29 9.79 -15.89
CA LEU A 255 -2.03 10.34 -16.41
C LEU A 255 -1.27 9.31 -17.25
N VAL A 256 -1.32 8.03 -16.85
CA VAL A 256 -0.68 6.93 -17.60
C VAL A 256 -1.35 6.73 -18.94
N LYS A 257 -2.69 6.69 -18.99
CA LYS A 257 -3.46 6.55 -20.23
C LYS A 257 -3.21 7.71 -21.20
N LYS A 258 -3.03 8.93 -20.67
CA LYS A 258 -2.69 10.11 -21.46
C LYS A 258 -1.20 10.19 -21.82
N ASN A 259 -0.36 9.27 -21.35
CA ASN A 259 1.10 9.35 -21.48
C ASN A 259 1.64 10.70 -20.99
N GLN A 260 1.29 11.08 -19.75
CA GLN A 260 1.65 12.38 -19.14
C GLN A 260 2.38 12.24 -17.80
N LEU A 261 2.64 11.00 -17.34
CA LEU A 261 3.16 10.78 -15.99
C LEU A 261 4.59 11.31 -15.82
N ARG A 262 5.45 11.16 -16.82
CA ARG A 262 6.86 11.60 -16.72
C ARG A 262 6.95 13.12 -16.74
N SER A 263 6.26 13.78 -17.65
CA SER A 263 6.21 15.25 -17.72
C SER A 263 5.61 15.84 -16.44
N SER A 264 4.51 15.28 -15.94
CA SER A 264 3.87 15.72 -14.69
C SER A 264 4.83 15.64 -13.50
N LEU A 265 5.59 14.54 -13.38
CA LEU A 265 6.60 14.39 -12.33
C LEU A 265 7.75 15.39 -12.48
N SER A 266 8.26 15.59 -13.70
CA SER A 266 9.32 16.55 -13.98
C SER A 266 8.90 17.99 -13.65
N MET A 267 7.73 18.41 -14.13
CA MET A 267 7.16 19.74 -13.89
C MET A 267 6.91 19.99 -12.41
N LEU A 268 6.31 19.02 -11.71
CA LEU A 268 6.03 19.13 -10.29
C LEU A 268 7.32 19.24 -9.48
N LEU A 269 8.31 18.39 -9.74
CA LEU A 269 9.60 18.45 -9.07
C LEU A 269 10.31 19.79 -9.35
N ALA A 270 10.32 20.26 -10.59
CA ALA A 270 10.89 21.56 -10.96
C ALA A 270 10.22 22.72 -10.21
N SER A 271 8.88 22.73 -10.13
CA SER A 271 8.12 23.76 -9.41
C SER A 271 8.51 23.86 -7.93
N LYS A 272 8.85 22.72 -7.29
CA LYS A 272 9.24 22.63 -5.87
C LYS A 272 10.70 22.98 -5.64
N LEU A 273 11.59 22.64 -6.57
CA LEU A 273 13.04 22.80 -6.42
C LEU A 273 13.54 24.17 -6.92
N CYS A 274 12.94 24.75 -7.95
CA CYS A 274 13.40 26.03 -8.50
C CYS A 274 13.48 27.15 -7.45
N PRO A 275 12.50 27.38 -6.55
CA PRO A 275 12.58 28.47 -5.59
C PRO A 275 13.83 28.38 -4.68
N THR A 276 14.14 27.19 -4.18
CA THR A 276 15.28 26.97 -3.29
C THR A 276 16.61 26.90 -4.06
N THR A 277 16.59 26.33 -5.27
CA THR A 277 17.80 26.13 -6.08
C THR A 277 18.25 27.43 -6.77
N LEU A 278 17.33 28.25 -7.28
CA LEU A 278 17.67 29.53 -7.94
C LEU A 278 18.21 30.59 -6.98
N LEU A 279 17.83 30.49 -5.70
CA LEU A 279 18.38 31.31 -4.62
C LEU A 279 19.81 30.88 -4.27
N ALA A 280 20.15 29.59 -4.43
CA ALA A 280 21.47 29.05 -4.16
C ALA A 280 22.47 29.25 -5.32
N VAL A 281 21.99 29.54 -6.53
CA VAL A 281 22.82 29.71 -7.74
C VAL A 281 23.52 31.08 -7.78
N LYS A 282 24.85 31.04 -7.95
CA LYS A 282 25.75 32.19 -8.15
C LYS A 282 25.68 32.77 -9.58
N LEU A 283 24.49 33.05 -10.09
CA LEU A 283 24.32 33.81 -11.34
C LEU A 283 23.93 35.25 -11.01
N SER A 284 24.49 36.20 -11.76
CA SER A 284 24.08 37.60 -11.74
C SER A 284 22.65 37.76 -12.28
N ILE A 285 22.01 38.89 -11.97
CA ILE A 285 20.64 39.18 -12.44
C ILE A 285 20.57 39.15 -13.98
N PRO A 286 21.50 39.76 -14.74
CA PRO A 286 21.49 39.70 -16.20
C PRO A 286 21.59 38.28 -16.76
N GLU A 287 22.43 37.43 -16.17
CA GLU A 287 22.60 36.04 -16.61
C GLU A 287 21.32 35.23 -16.39
N LYS A 288 20.62 35.44 -15.27
CA LYS A 288 19.32 34.81 -15.02
C LYS A 288 18.28 35.25 -16.05
N GLN A 289 18.24 36.55 -16.36
CA GLN A 289 17.34 37.09 -17.38
C GLN A 289 17.65 36.56 -18.78
N ALA A 290 18.92 36.39 -19.13
CA ALA A 290 19.33 35.80 -20.41
C ALA A 290 18.85 34.35 -20.54
N LEU A 291 19.04 33.54 -19.50
CA LEU A 291 18.53 32.16 -19.45
C LEU A 291 17.00 32.11 -19.57
N GLU A 292 16.28 32.96 -18.83
CA GLU A 292 14.82 33.00 -18.87
C GLU A 292 14.31 33.40 -20.25
N LYS A 293 14.85 34.47 -20.84
CA LYS A 293 14.51 34.90 -22.20
C LYS A 293 14.78 33.82 -23.23
N PHE A 294 15.92 33.14 -23.12
CA PHE A 294 16.26 32.03 -24.02
C PHE A 294 15.22 30.92 -23.93
N ILE A 295 14.87 30.48 -22.72
CA ILE A 295 13.84 29.44 -22.53
C ILE A 295 12.49 29.93 -23.07
N ASP A 296 12.09 31.16 -22.75
CA ASP A 296 10.79 31.71 -23.16
C ASP A 296 10.68 31.75 -24.70
N LEU A 297 11.74 32.19 -25.40
CA LEU A 297 11.84 32.18 -26.87
C LEU A 297 11.64 30.78 -27.44
N GLN A 298 12.37 29.79 -26.92
CA GLN A 298 12.25 28.41 -27.38
C GLN A 298 10.85 27.82 -27.16
N LEU A 299 10.21 28.18 -26.04
CA LEU A 299 8.84 27.76 -25.75
C LEU A 299 7.81 28.47 -26.65
N GLU A 300 8.06 29.71 -27.10
CA GLU A 300 7.20 30.42 -28.07
C GLU A 300 7.26 29.79 -29.46
N TYR A 301 8.46 29.45 -29.95
CA TYR A 301 8.59 28.74 -31.22
C TYR A 301 7.93 27.37 -31.20
N SER A 302 7.88 26.74 -30.03
CA SER A 302 7.17 25.47 -29.87
C SER A 302 5.65 25.64 -30.01
N GLU A 303 5.04 26.74 -29.52
CA GLU A 303 3.59 26.92 -29.32
C GLU A 303 2.72 26.80 -30.57
N GLN A 304 3.29 26.97 -31.75
CA GLN A 304 2.57 26.85 -33.01
C GLN A 304 2.28 25.39 -33.39
N ASN A 305 2.89 24.43 -32.70
CA ASN A 305 2.57 23.01 -32.85
C ASN A 305 1.39 22.61 -31.93
N GLU A 306 0.24 22.23 -32.51
CA GLU A 306 -0.99 21.88 -31.76
C GLU A 306 -0.87 20.62 -30.84
N VAL A 307 0.29 19.94 -30.78
CA VAL A 307 0.42 18.56 -30.25
C VAL A 307 1.21 18.45 -28.92
N PHE A 308 1.19 19.45 -28.04
CA PHE A 308 1.88 19.35 -26.72
C PHE A 308 1.14 18.55 -25.64
N SER A 309 0.28 17.60 -26.00
CA SER A 309 -0.51 16.84 -25.02
C SER A 309 0.18 15.59 -24.45
N PHE A 310 1.34 15.19 -24.98
CA PHE A 310 2.00 13.92 -24.65
C PHE A 310 3.43 14.08 -24.09
N ASP A 311 3.83 13.13 -23.23
CA ASP A 311 5.16 13.03 -22.61
C ASP A 311 6.30 13.07 -23.64
N THR A 312 6.09 12.49 -24.82
CA THR A 312 7.09 12.43 -25.90
C THR A 312 7.45 13.81 -26.41
N HIS A 313 6.45 14.66 -26.68
CA HIS A 313 6.66 16.02 -27.19
C HIS A 313 7.30 16.92 -26.14
N CYS A 314 6.85 16.83 -24.89
CA CYS A 314 7.47 17.59 -23.79
C CYS A 314 8.94 17.20 -23.57
N GLN A 315 9.24 15.90 -23.62
CA GLN A 315 10.61 15.41 -23.47
C GLN A 315 11.50 15.85 -24.63
N GLU A 316 11.00 15.70 -25.85
CA GLU A 316 11.73 16.11 -27.04
C GLU A 316 12.03 17.61 -27.04
N LEU A 317 11.05 18.45 -26.70
CA LEU A 317 11.25 19.90 -26.58
C LEU A 317 12.35 20.22 -25.55
N VAL A 318 12.27 19.63 -24.36
CA VAL A 318 13.28 19.84 -23.31
C VAL A 318 14.66 19.35 -23.76
N GLU A 319 14.75 18.17 -24.38
CA GLU A 319 16.02 17.62 -24.87
C GLU A 319 16.63 18.49 -25.98
N ARG A 320 15.81 19.07 -26.86
CA ARG A 320 16.24 20.02 -27.89
C ARG A 320 16.76 21.32 -27.28
N ILE A 321 16.04 21.93 -26.34
CA ILE A 321 16.50 23.16 -25.66
C ILE A 321 17.83 22.90 -24.93
N LEU A 322 17.98 21.74 -24.28
CA LEU A 322 19.22 21.36 -23.62
C LEU A 322 20.37 21.12 -24.61
N ALA A 323 20.09 20.62 -25.81
CA ALA A 323 21.08 20.40 -26.86
C ALA A 323 21.51 21.71 -27.57
N LEU A 324 20.62 22.70 -27.68
CA LEU A 324 20.95 24.02 -28.20
C LEU A 324 21.96 24.76 -27.33
N TYR A 325 21.94 24.54 -26.02
CA TYR A 325 22.76 25.30 -25.09
C TYR A 325 24.28 25.10 -25.27
N PRO A 326 24.82 23.87 -25.42
CA PRO A 326 26.21 23.67 -25.82
C PRO A 326 26.55 24.27 -27.19
N LEU A 327 25.65 24.16 -28.17
CA LEU A 327 25.85 24.70 -29.52
C LEU A 327 25.97 26.23 -29.50
N ALA A 328 25.16 26.90 -28.68
CA ALA A 328 25.22 28.35 -28.47
C ALA A 328 26.61 28.84 -28.02
N LYS A 329 27.37 28.01 -27.29
CA LYS A 329 28.73 28.37 -26.84
C LYS A 329 29.76 28.32 -27.96
N GLU A 330 29.52 27.51 -28.97
CA GLU A 330 30.41 27.35 -30.13
C GLU A 330 30.10 28.36 -31.23
N LEU A 331 29.11 29.23 -31.02
CA LEU A 331 28.75 30.26 -32.00
C LEU A 331 29.86 31.29 -32.16
N PRO A 332 30.16 31.70 -33.41
CA PRO A 332 31.12 32.75 -33.68
C PRO A 332 30.62 34.08 -33.10
N ARG A 333 31.47 34.84 -32.41
CA ARG A 333 31.05 36.12 -31.77
C ARG A 333 31.30 37.35 -32.61
N ASP A 334 32.15 37.24 -33.63
CA ASP A 334 32.64 38.36 -34.44
C ASP A 334 31.90 38.50 -35.77
N LEU A 335 30.84 37.71 -35.99
CA LEU A 335 30.03 37.72 -37.20
C LEU A 335 29.04 38.88 -37.17
N SER A 336 28.99 39.65 -38.27
CA SER A 336 28.01 40.73 -38.43
C SER A 336 26.62 40.17 -38.71
N GLU A 337 25.57 40.92 -38.37
CA GLU A 337 24.18 40.55 -38.66
C GLU A 337 23.97 40.20 -40.15
N VAL A 338 24.60 40.96 -41.05
CA VAL A 338 24.56 40.69 -42.50
C VAL A 338 25.14 39.31 -42.82
N GLY A 339 26.26 38.94 -42.19
CA GLY A 339 26.87 37.62 -42.38
C GLY A 339 26.02 36.48 -41.80
N VAL A 340 25.35 36.70 -40.65
CA VAL A 340 24.42 35.72 -40.06
C VAL A 340 23.23 35.49 -41.00
N ARG A 341 22.63 36.56 -41.54
CA ARG A 341 21.52 36.49 -42.50
C ARG A 341 21.91 35.78 -43.81
N GLU A 342 23.12 36.00 -44.31
CA GLU A 342 23.64 35.27 -45.50
C GLU A 342 23.73 33.77 -45.24
N VAL A 343 24.20 33.35 -44.06
CA VAL A 343 24.24 31.93 -43.68
C VAL A 343 22.82 31.35 -43.57
N ILE A 344 21.89 32.05 -42.92
CA ILE A 344 20.47 31.64 -42.82
C ILE A 344 19.87 31.43 -44.22
N ARG A 345 20.05 32.39 -45.14
CA ARG A 345 19.57 32.30 -46.53
C ARG A 345 20.16 31.11 -47.27
N SER A 346 21.45 30.83 -47.09
CA SER A 346 22.11 29.69 -47.74
C SER A 346 21.49 28.36 -47.28
N ILE A 347 21.14 28.24 -46.00
CA ILE A 347 20.50 27.06 -45.41
C ILE A 347 19.06 26.92 -45.92
N CYS A 348 18.28 28.01 -45.88
CA CYS A 348 16.87 28.00 -46.29
C CYS A 348 16.69 27.72 -47.79
N LEU A 349 17.54 28.29 -48.64
CA LEU A 349 17.41 28.19 -50.10
C LEU A 349 18.13 26.97 -50.70
N SER A 350 18.87 26.21 -49.90
CA SER A 350 19.71 25.08 -50.37
C SER A 350 20.69 25.47 -51.50
N GLN A 351 21.14 26.73 -51.53
CA GLN A 351 22.02 27.27 -52.57
C GLN A 351 23.43 27.51 -52.02
N GLY A 352 24.43 26.83 -52.60
CA GLY A 352 25.86 27.14 -52.41
C GLY A 352 26.61 26.23 -51.43
N PRO A 353 27.97 26.29 -51.43
CA PRO A 353 28.80 25.41 -50.63
C PRO A 353 28.58 25.62 -49.13
N LEU A 354 28.64 24.54 -48.35
CA LEU A 354 28.50 24.51 -46.89
C LEU A 354 29.37 25.61 -46.24
N PRO A 355 28.83 26.46 -45.34
CA PRO A 355 29.63 27.46 -44.65
C PRO A 355 30.72 26.82 -43.79
N LEU A 356 31.85 27.53 -43.64
CA LEU A 356 33.08 27.12 -42.95
C LEU A 356 32.94 26.90 -41.43
N ASP A 357 31.80 27.22 -40.81
CA ASP A 357 31.59 27.08 -39.37
C ASP A 357 30.47 26.08 -39.06
N SER A 358 30.86 24.87 -38.67
CA SER A 358 29.93 23.76 -38.43
C SER A 358 28.94 24.05 -37.30
N ALA A 359 29.31 24.89 -36.32
CA ALA A 359 28.48 25.18 -35.17
C ALA A 359 27.28 26.06 -35.53
N LEU A 360 27.51 27.18 -36.23
CA LEU A 360 26.44 28.09 -36.67
C LEU A 360 25.45 27.39 -37.61
N TYR A 361 25.96 26.57 -38.53
CA TYR A 361 25.10 25.79 -39.43
C TYR A 361 24.22 24.79 -38.67
N VAL A 362 24.78 24.07 -37.70
CA VAL A 362 24.03 23.09 -36.88
C VAL A 362 23.02 23.79 -35.98
N PHE A 363 23.39 24.93 -35.39
CA PHE A 363 22.51 25.75 -34.56
C PHE A 363 21.29 26.25 -35.35
N ILE A 364 21.50 26.87 -36.52
CA ILE A 364 20.39 27.37 -37.36
C ILE A 364 19.47 26.23 -37.79
N ASN A 365 20.02 25.08 -38.21
CA ASN A 365 19.19 23.92 -38.56
C ASN A 365 18.38 23.39 -37.36
N ALA A 366 18.95 23.42 -36.15
CA ALA A 366 18.26 22.99 -34.94
C ALA A 366 17.13 23.95 -34.54
N GLU A 367 17.36 25.27 -34.62
CA GLU A 367 16.35 26.31 -34.41
C GLU A 367 15.22 26.22 -35.45
N MET A 368 15.56 26.11 -36.74
CA MET A 368 14.57 25.90 -37.81
C MET A 368 13.73 24.64 -37.59
N HIS A 369 14.32 23.58 -37.03
CA HIS A 369 13.60 22.35 -36.72
C HIS A 369 12.61 22.49 -35.54
N LEU A 370 12.86 23.42 -34.61
CA LEU A 370 11.94 23.78 -33.53
C LEU A 370 10.79 24.66 -34.03
N MET A 371 11.06 25.55 -34.98
CA MET A 371 10.09 26.46 -35.59
C MET A 371 9.15 25.78 -36.62
N LYS A 372 9.30 24.47 -36.89
CA LYS A 372 8.57 23.75 -37.95
C LYS A 372 7.05 23.75 -37.72
N ASP A 373 6.40 24.74 -38.30
CA ASP A 373 5.02 24.71 -38.75
C ASP A 373 5.06 24.93 -40.28
N ASP A 374 4.35 24.13 -41.07
CA ASP A 374 4.38 24.19 -42.55
C ASP A 374 3.96 25.58 -43.11
N LYS A 375 3.42 26.45 -42.25
CA LYS A 375 2.99 27.83 -42.54
C LYS A 375 4.07 28.89 -42.32
N MET A 376 5.17 28.58 -41.62
CA MET A 376 6.19 29.58 -41.25
C MET A 376 7.18 29.93 -42.36
N PHE A 377 7.18 29.18 -43.46
CA PHE A 377 8.04 29.46 -44.61
C PHE A 377 7.39 30.41 -45.64
N GLU A 378 6.22 31.00 -45.32
CA GLU A 378 5.57 31.96 -46.22
C GLU A 378 6.25 33.34 -46.22
N ASP A 379 6.92 33.73 -45.13
CA ASP A 379 7.70 34.98 -45.03
C ASP A 379 9.16 34.71 -44.60
N LEU A 380 10.07 34.71 -45.58
CA LEU A 380 11.50 34.52 -45.36
C LEU A 380 12.10 35.61 -44.44
N GLN A 381 11.55 36.83 -44.45
CA GLN A 381 12.08 37.93 -43.65
C GLN A 381 11.78 37.73 -42.16
N ASP A 382 10.56 37.31 -41.81
CA ASP A 382 10.19 36.97 -40.42
C ASP A 382 11.02 35.79 -39.88
N LEU A 383 11.28 34.78 -40.72
CA LEU A 383 12.15 33.65 -40.35
C LEU A 383 13.60 34.11 -40.10
N GLU A 384 14.15 34.95 -40.97
CA GLU A 384 15.49 35.52 -40.79
C GLU A 384 15.58 36.36 -39.51
N ASP A 385 14.61 37.23 -39.24
CA ASP A 385 14.58 38.08 -38.06
C ASP A 385 14.54 37.24 -36.77
N ARG A 386 13.73 36.19 -36.73
CA ARG A 386 13.66 35.27 -35.58
C ARG A 386 14.94 34.48 -35.34
N LEU A 387 15.58 34.00 -36.41
CA LEU A 387 16.84 33.25 -36.29
C LEU A 387 17.99 34.17 -35.87
N VAL A 388 17.98 35.43 -36.29
CA VAL A 388 18.93 36.45 -35.81
C VAL A 388 18.69 36.74 -34.33
N ASP A 389 17.43 36.93 -33.89
CA ASP A 389 17.10 37.12 -32.48
C ASP A 389 17.55 35.94 -31.60
N ALA A 390 17.32 34.71 -32.08
CA ALA A 390 17.77 33.49 -31.39
C ALA A 390 19.30 33.41 -31.28
N TYR A 391 20.02 33.80 -32.34
CA TYR A 391 21.48 33.88 -32.36
C TYR A 391 22.00 34.93 -31.37
N ASP A 392 21.49 36.16 -31.43
CA ASP A 392 21.91 37.26 -30.55
C ASP A 392 21.65 36.94 -29.07
N LEU A 393 20.51 36.33 -28.78
CA LEU A 393 20.17 35.87 -27.43
C LEU A 393 21.12 34.76 -26.97
N SER A 394 21.49 33.84 -27.85
CA SER A 394 22.41 32.74 -27.57
C SER A 394 23.83 33.23 -27.24
N LEU A 395 24.29 34.31 -27.88
CA LEU A 395 25.58 34.94 -27.57
C LEU A 395 25.65 35.52 -26.14
N SER A 396 24.50 35.83 -25.54
CA SER A 396 24.38 36.39 -24.19
C SER A 396 24.32 35.34 -23.07
N LEU A 397 24.34 34.05 -23.40
CA LEU A 397 24.20 32.97 -22.43
C LEU A 397 25.45 32.82 -21.53
N PRO A 398 25.28 32.62 -20.21
CA PRO A 398 26.40 32.42 -19.29
C PRO A 398 27.13 31.09 -19.50
N GLU A 399 28.30 30.91 -18.91
CA GLU A 399 28.92 29.60 -18.84
C GLU A 399 28.34 28.77 -17.68
N LEU A 400 27.65 27.67 -18.01
CA LEU A 400 27.20 26.70 -17.00
C LEU A 400 28.24 25.61 -16.77
N ASN A 401 28.56 25.37 -15.50
CA ASN A 401 29.18 24.12 -15.05
C ASN A 401 28.10 23.01 -14.93
N GLN A 402 28.51 21.79 -14.57
CA GLN A 402 27.59 20.65 -14.48
C GLN A 402 26.42 20.87 -13.52
N GLU A 403 26.66 21.48 -12.35
CA GLU A 403 25.61 21.76 -11.36
C GLU A 403 24.61 22.80 -11.89
N LEU A 404 25.11 23.88 -12.51
CA LEU A 404 24.30 24.93 -13.11
C LEU A 404 23.49 24.43 -14.31
N PHE A 405 24.00 23.43 -15.04
CA PHE A 405 23.29 22.80 -16.14
C PHE A 405 22.07 21.99 -15.66
N GLU A 406 22.16 21.34 -14.49
CA GLU A 406 20.98 20.72 -13.87
C GLU A 406 19.94 21.77 -13.46
N VAL A 407 20.38 22.95 -12.98
CA VAL A 407 19.46 24.05 -12.66
C VAL A 407 18.79 24.61 -13.92
N PHE A 408 19.53 24.67 -15.04
CA PHE A 408 18.97 25.05 -16.32
C PHE A 408 17.87 24.08 -16.77
N GLU A 409 18.06 22.77 -16.64
CA GLU A 409 17.00 21.78 -16.90
C GLU A 409 15.76 21.99 -16.01
N LEU A 410 15.95 22.27 -14.71
CA LEU A 410 14.84 22.58 -13.80
C LEU A 410 14.05 23.82 -14.26
N LEU A 411 14.75 24.87 -14.69
CA LEU A 411 14.13 26.11 -15.20
C LEU A 411 13.27 25.84 -16.43
N ILE A 412 13.75 25.03 -17.38
CA ILE A 412 12.97 24.68 -18.59
C ILE A 412 11.66 24.00 -18.19
N TRP A 413 11.71 22.99 -17.33
CA TRP A 413 10.51 22.27 -16.87
C TRP A 413 9.53 23.16 -16.10
N LYS A 414 10.06 24.08 -15.27
CA LYS A 414 9.22 25.04 -14.54
C LYS A 414 8.50 26.00 -15.50
N LYS A 415 9.23 26.62 -16.43
CA LYS A 415 8.65 27.55 -17.42
C LYS A 415 7.64 26.86 -18.33
N LEU A 416 7.94 25.62 -18.76
CA LEU A 416 7.00 24.81 -19.53
C LEU A 416 5.71 24.55 -18.75
N SER A 417 5.81 24.23 -17.45
CA SER A 417 4.64 24.04 -16.58
C SER A 417 3.81 25.31 -16.42
N GLU A 418 4.45 26.47 -16.22
CA GLU A 418 3.78 27.76 -16.05
C GLU A 418 3.08 28.20 -17.33
N LYS A 419 3.73 28.04 -18.49
CA LYS A 419 3.21 28.47 -19.78
C LYS A 419 2.03 27.62 -20.25
N LYS A 420 2.10 26.30 -20.03
CA LYS A 420 1.08 25.35 -20.52
C LYS A 420 -0.01 25.04 -19.49
N GLY A 421 0.18 25.39 -18.21
CA GLY A 421 -0.83 25.14 -17.17
C GLY A 421 -1.08 23.67 -16.83
N PHE A 422 -0.23 22.73 -17.28
CA PHE A 422 -0.47 21.28 -17.12
C PHE A 422 -0.76 20.86 -15.68
N LEU A 423 -0.01 21.38 -14.71
CA LEU A 423 -0.22 21.02 -13.30
C LEU A 423 -1.58 21.51 -12.78
N ALA A 424 -2.13 22.61 -13.30
CA ALA A 424 -3.44 23.12 -12.90
C ALA A 424 -4.61 22.25 -13.40
N GLU A 425 -4.40 21.46 -14.46
CA GLU A 425 -5.40 20.52 -14.98
C GLU A 425 -5.44 19.19 -14.20
N ILE A 426 -4.40 18.90 -13.42
CA ILE A 426 -4.30 17.65 -12.65
C ILE A 426 -5.11 17.82 -11.34
N PRO A 427 -6.00 16.88 -10.99
CA PRO A 427 -6.73 16.92 -9.73
C PRO A 427 -5.79 17.01 -8.52
N SER A 428 -6.13 17.83 -7.52
CA SER A 428 -5.30 18.06 -6.33
C SER A 428 -4.87 16.77 -5.63
N GLN A 429 -5.79 15.81 -5.47
CA GLN A 429 -5.51 14.50 -4.88
C GLN A 429 -4.44 13.71 -5.66
N THR A 430 -4.38 13.88 -6.99
CA THR A 430 -3.37 13.23 -7.83
C THR A 430 -2.03 13.93 -7.66
N LEU A 431 -2.01 15.27 -7.63
CA LEU A 431 -0.80 16.05 -7.36
C LEU A 431 -0.18 15.71 -6.00
N GLU A 432 -1.00 15.56 -4.96
CA GLU A 432 -0.53 15.15 -3.62
C GLU A 432 0.18 13.79 -3.63
N VAL A 433 -0.34 12.82 -4.40
CA VAL A 433 0.29 11.50 -4.55
C VAL A 433 1.61 11.61 -5.30
N LEU A 434 1.67 12.37 -6.40
CA LEU A 434 2.90 12.61 -7.15
C LEU A 434 3.96 13.29 -6.28
N GLU A 435 3.57 14.36 -5.56
CA GLU A 435 4.44 15.13 -4.69
C GLU A 435 5.01 14.26 -3.56
N ARG A 436 4.16 13.46 -2.91
CA ARG A 436 4.58 12.54 -1.85
C ARG A 436 5.64 11.56 -2.34
N GLU A 437 5.43 10.92 -3.48
CA GLU A 437 6.37 9.90 -3.97
C GLU A 437 7.65 10.51 -4.56
N LEU A 438 7.59 11.73 -5.12
CA LEU A 438 8.78 12.52 -5.45
C LEU A 438 9.58 12.85 -4.20
N GLY A 439 8.92 13.36 -3.15
CA GLY A 439 9.54 13.65 -1.86
C GLY A 439 10.22 12.43 -1.26
N ASN A 440 9.53 11.28 -1.24
CA ASN A 440 10.11 10.01 -0.78
C ASN A 440 11.37 9.63 -1.56
N SER A 441 11.34 9.75 -2.89
CA SER A 441 12.48 9.43 -3.76
C SER A 441 13.66 10.37 -3.51
N MET A 442 13.39 11.67 -3.35
CA MET A 442 14.39 12.70 -2.99
C MET A 442 15.02 12.45 -1.63
N ILE A 443 14.22 12.12 -0.62
CA ILE A 443 14.68 11.88 0.76
C ILE A 443 15.57 10.64 0.84
N ASP A 444 15.21 9.57 0.13
CA ASP A 444 16.01 8.35 0.12
C ASP A 444 17.34 8.55 -0.63
N GLN A 445 17.42 9.47 -1.60
CA GLN A 445 18.62 9.69 -2.42
C GLN A 445 18.90 11.18 -2.72
N PRO A 446 19.21 12.01 -1.70
CA PRO A 446 19.27 13.47 -1.85
C PRO A 446 20.42 14.00 -2.73
N HIS A 447 21.38 13.14 -3.09
CA HIS A 447 22.53 13.49 -3.93
C HIS A 447 22.33 13.16 -5.42
N LYS A 448 21.22 12.52 -5.77
CA LYS A 448 20.98 12.08 -7.15
C LYS A 448 20.46 13.25 -7.98
N SER A 449 20.78 13.22 -9.26
CA SER A 449 20.31 14.21 -10.22
C SER A 449 18.80 14.20 -10.35
N PHE A 450 18.25 15.35 -10.75
CA PHE A 450 16.83 15.54 -11.07
C PHE A 450 16.23 14.39 -11.90
N ARG A 451 16.88 14.02 -13.01
CA ARG A 451 16.44 12.94 -13.91
C ARG A 451 16.38 11.58 -13.22
N THR A 452 17.34 11.31 -12.33
CA THR A 452 17.41 10.03 -11.61
C THR A 452 16.23 9.87 -10.66
N ILE A 453 15.87 10.95 -9.96
CA ILE A 453 14.74 10.99 -9.04
C ILE A 453 13.44 10.76 -9.79
N VAL A 454 13.18 11.52 -10.87
CA VAL A 454 11.99 11.33 -11.72
C VAL A 454 11.89 9.89 -12.21
N ARG A 455 12.99 9.31 -12.69
CA ARG A 455 13.04 7.91 -13.14
C ARG A 455 12.70 6.91 -12.04
N GLN A 456 13.20 7.11 -10.81
CA GLN A 456 12.91 6.22 -9.68
C GLN A 456 11.44 6.31 -9.27
N THR A 457 10.88 7.52 -9.21
CA THR A 457 9.46 7.72 -8.93
C THR A 457 8.57 7.09 -10.02
N LEU A 458 8.97 7.18 -11.29
CA LEU A 458 8.30 6.48 -12.39
C LEU A 458 8.35 4.95 -12.21
N GLN A 459 9.48 4.39 -11.82
CA GLN A 459 9.61 2.95 -11.55
C GLN A 459 8.72 2.51 -10.39
N PHE A 460 8.56 3.33 -9.36
CA PHE A 460 7.60 3.09 -8.30
C PHE A 460 6.17 3.01 -8.85
N PHE A 461 5.73 4.01 -9.62
CA PHE A 461 4.38 4.00 -10.19
C PHE A 461 4.14 2.84 -11.17
N LYS A 462 5.16 2.41 -11.94
CA LYS A 462 5.07 1.19 -12.77
C LYS A 462 4.75 -0.05 -11.94
N LYS A 463 5.37 -0.20 -10.76
CA LYS A 463 5.07 -1.32 -9.83
C LYS A 463 3.66 -1.20 -9.23
N VAL A 464 3.20 0.02 -8.94
CA VAL A 464 1.84 0.25 -8.42
C VAL A 464 0.78 -0.03 -9.48
N GLN A 465 1.05 0.24 -10.76
CA GLN A 465 0.14 -0.06 -11.87
C GLN A 465 -0.12 -1.55 -12.09
N GLU A 466 0.78 -2.43 -11.62
CA GLU A 466 0.53 -3.88 -11.61
C GLU A 466 -0.57 -4.27 -10.61
N LEU A 467 -0.98 -3.36 -9.71
CA LEU A 467 -2.08 -3.54 -8.78
C LEU A 467 -3.36 -2.88 -9.34
N PRO A 468 -4.53 -3.56 -9.33
CA PRO A 468 -5.75 -3.10 -9.99
C PRO A 468 -6.51 -2.00 -9.21
N PHE A 469 -5.81 -1.01 -8.66
CA PHE A 469 -6.41 0.15 -7.97
C PHE A 469 -7.30 1.01 -8.88
N ASN A 470 -7.16 0.88 -10.20
CA ASN A 470 -7.97 1.60 -11.19
C ASN A 470 -9.38 1.00 -11.38
N ASN A 471 -9.63 -0.21 -10.88
CA ASN A 471 -10.91 -0.89 -10.98
C ASN A 471 -11.62 -0.89 -9.62
N THR A 472 -12.36 0.18 -9.32
CA THR A 472 -13.16 0.29 -8.10
C THR A 472 -14.31 -0.72 -8.03
N GLN A 473 -14.62 -1.40 -9.14
CA GLN A 473 -15.65 -2.44 -9.21
C GLN A 473 -15.10 -3.85 -8.94
N ASP A 474 -13.78 -4.03 -8.86
CA ASP A 474 -13.17 -5.29 -8.48
C ASP A 474 -13.36 -5.55 -6.98
N LYS A 475 -14.52 -6.12 -6.65
CA LYS A 475 -14.91 -6.42 -5.27
C LYS A 475 -13.93 -7.37 -4.58
N GLU A 476 -13.31 -8.28 -5.31
CA GLU A 476 -12.41 -9.29 -4.75
C GLU A 476 -11.05 -8.67 -4.38
N PHE A 477 -10.51 -7.83 -5.27
CA PHE A 477 -9.30 -7.07 -4.97
C PHE A 477 -9.50 -6.15 -3.77
N TRP A 478 -10.56 -5.34 -3.75
CA TRP A 478 -10.80 -4.41 -2.64
C TRP A 478 -11.11 -5.12 -1.32
N LEU A 479 -11.77 -6.28 -1.36
CA LEU A 479 -11.92 -7.13 -0.19
C LEU A 479 -10.55 -7.62 0.34
N THR A 480 -9.64 -7.97 -0.56
CA THR A 480 -8.26 -8.37 -0.22
C THR A 480 -7.47 -7.21 0.38
N VAL A 481 -7.53 -6.02 -0.23
CA VAL A 481 -6.90 -4.79 0.28
C VAL A 481 -7.41 -4.49 1.69
N LYS A 482 -8.72 -4.57 1.91
CA LYS A 482 -9.33 -4.37 3.23
C LYS A 482 -8.85 -5.38 4.26
N LYS A 483 -8.91 -6.68 3.95
CA LYS A 483 -8.46 -7.75 4.87
C LYS A 483 -6.97 -7.60 5.24
N LYS A 484 -6.11 -7.28 4.26
CA LYS A 484 -4.68 -7.05 4.50
C LYS A 484 -4.43 -5.78 5.31
N SER A 485 -5.11 -4.67 4.98
CA SER A 485 -5.01 -3.42 5.72
C SER A 485 -5.43 -3.57 7.17
N GLU A 486 -6.49 -4.35 7.43
CA GLU A 486 -6.92 -4.70 8.78
C GLU A 486 -5.82 -5.43 9.56
N ILE A 487 -5.16 -6.43 8.97
CA ILE A 487 -4.09 -7.19 9.63
C ILE A 487 -2.88 -6.31 9.96
N TRP A 488 -2.44 -5.48 9.01
CA TRP A 488 -1.27 -4.62 9.22
C TRP A 488 -1.57 -3.47 10.20
N ALA A 489 -2.76 -2.89 10.16
CA ALA A 489 -3.16 -1.80 11.08
C ALA A 489 -3.16 -2.23 12.56
N LEU A 490 -3.41 -3.51 12.86
CA LEU A 490 -3.42 -4.04 14.24
C LEU A 490 -2.09 -3.90 14.98
N GLN A 491 -1.00 -3.72 14.24
CA GLN A 491 0.34 -3.63 14.79
C GLN A 491 0.80 -2.18 14.99
N ASN A 492 0.08 -1.20 14.42
CA ASN A 492 0.39 0.23 14.51
C ASN A 492 1.90 0.51 14.26
N GLU A 493 2.55 1.36 15.05
CA GLU A 493 3.98 1.66 14.92
C GLU A 493 4.92 0.47 15.20
N MET A 494 4.45 -0.59 15.86
CA MET A 494 5.28 -1.79 16.13
C MET A 494 5.61 -2.58 14.86
N LEU A 495 4.96 -2.27 13.73
CA LEU A 495 5.35 -2.75 12.40
C LEU A 495 6.84 -2.53 12.10
N CYS A 496 7.42 -1.47 12.66
CA CYS A 496 8.83 -1.15 12.50
C CYS A 496 9.79 -2.24 12.98
N ARG A 497 9.38 -3.15 13.88
CA ARG A 497 10.20 -4.32 14.25
C ARG A 497 10.33 -5.35 13.13
N TRP A 498 9.32 -5.45 12.28
CA TRP A 498 9.14 -6.57 11.34
C TRP A 498 9.56 -6.23 9.91
N ILE A 499 9.83 -4.96 9.62
CA ILE A 499 10.31 -4.49 8.32
C ILE A 499 11.82 -4.26 8.33
N HIS A 500 12.42 -4.30 7.15
CA HIS A 500 13.83 -3.97 6.96
C HIS A 500 13.93 -2.76 6.04
N PHE A 501 14.73 -1.77 6.45
CA PHE A 501 15.10 -0.66 5.59
C PHE A 501 16.35 -1.01 4.78
N ASP A 502 16.51 -0.38 3.63
CA ASP A 502 17.74 -0.47 2.87
C ASP A 502 18.86 0.29 3.61
N ASP A 503 19.80 -0.46 4.16
CA ASP A 503 20.97 0.03 4.88
C ASP A 503 21.90 0.91 4.03
N GLN A 504 21.74 0.91 2.71
CA GLN A 504 22.55 1.71 1.79
C GLN A 504 22.01 3.14 1.60
N THR A 505 20.86 3.49 2.18
CA THR A 505 20.32 4.85 2.04
C THR A 505 21.21 5.87 2.78
N PRO A 506 21.60 6.98 2.11
CA PRO A 506 22.40 8.03 2.75
C PRO A 506 21.78 8.61 4.01
N LEU A 507 20.45 8.72 4.06
CA LEU A 507 19.74 9.18 5.25
C LEU A 507 19.91 8.19 6.41
N LEU A 508 19.65 6.89 6.22
CA LEU A 508 19.78 5.91 7.29
C LEU A 508 21.22 5.82 7.80
N SER A 509 22.20 5.81 6.90
CA SER A 509 23.62 5.80 7.29
C SER A 509 24.02 7.03 8.12
N PHE A 510 23.55 8.22 7.74
CA PHE A 510 23.75 9.46 8.49
C PHE A 510 23.07 9.40 9.87
N LEU A 511 21.83 8.91 9.93
CA LEU A 511 21.10 8.76 11.18
C LEU A 511 21.74 7.73 12.10
N LYS A 512 22.22 6.59 11.60
CA LYS A 512 22.95 5.59 12.41
C LYS A 512 24.16 6.20 13.13
N GLN A 513 24.85 7.17 12.51
CA GLN A 513 25.96 7.89 13.14
C GLN A 513 25.48 8.87 14.21
N GLU A 514 24.46 9.66 13.89
CA GLU A 514 23.93 10.71 14.77
C GLU A 514 23.14 10.13 15.96
N TRP A 515 22.47 8.99 15.80
CA TRP A 515 21.65 8.35 16.84
C TRP A 515 22.47 7.88 18.04
N LYS A 516 23.74 7.52 17.82
CA LYS A 516 24.70 7.21 18.90
C LYS A 516 24.85 8.37 19.90
N SER A 517 24.54 9.60 19.48
CA SER A 517 24.62 10.81 20.31
C SER A 517 23.31 11.19 21.02
N LYS A 518 22.25 10.35 20.96
CA LYS A 518 20.94 10.56 21.62
C LYS A 518 20.30 11.94 21.32
N LEU A 519 20.33 12.38 20.07
CA LEU A 519 19.73 13.65 19.65
C LEU A 519 18.21 13.55 19.49
N SER A 520 17.50 14.66 19.74
CA SER A 520 16.07 14.77 19.46
C SER A 520 15.80 14.84 17.95
N LEU A 521 14.62 14.40 17.51
CA LEU A 521 14.20 14.40 16.10
C LEU A 521 14.28 15.81 15.45
N SER A 522 13.97 16.86 16.22
CA SER A 522 14.10 18.26 15.77
C SER A 522 15.56 18.66 15.45
N LYS A 523 16.53 18.20 16.25
CA LYS A 523 17.95 18.45 15.99
C LYS A 523 18.44 17.67 14.78
N ILE A 524 17.97 16.43 14.63
CA ILE A 524 18.26 15.57 13.47
C ILE A 524 17.72 16.20 12.19
N LEU A 525 16.46 16.68 12.20
CA LEU A 525 15.87 17.39 11.07
C LEU A 525 16.71 18.61 10.68
N GLY A 526 17.05 19.48 11.64
CA GLY A 526 17.87 20.66 11.38
C GLY A 526 19.26 20.34 10.83
N LYS A 527 19.93 19.29 11.34
CA LYS A 527 21.21 18.81 10.78
C LYS A 527 21.04 18.25 9.36
N THR A 528 19.95 17.55 9.10
CA THR A 528 19.67 16.95 7.78
C THR A 528 19.41 18.02 6.74
N LEU A 529 18.60 19.04 7.06
CA LEU A 529 18.35 20.18 6.16
C LEU A 529 19.59 21.04 5.93
N LYS A 530 20.47 21.18 6.92
CA LYS A 530 21.79 21.84 6.72
C LYS A 530 22.69 21.05 5.76
N LYS A 531 22.66 19.72 5.84
CA LYS A 531 23.46 18.85 4.97
C LYS A 531 22.85 18.74 3.56
N PHE A 532 21.53 18.76 3.46
CA PHE A 532 20.76 18.64 2.22
C PHE A 532 19.68 19.73 2.13
N PRO A 533 20.05 20.98 1.78
CA PRO A 533 19.11 22.09 1.71
C PRO A 533 17.96 21.88 0.73
N ILE A 534 18.19 21.08 -0.32
CA ILE A 534 17.21 20.72 -1.35
C ILE A 534 15.98 20.00 -0.76
N LEU A 535 16.10 19.36 0.40
CA LEU A 535 15.00 18.68 1.08
C LEU A 535 14.04 19.63 1.81
N ALA A 536 14.36 20.93 1.91
CA ALA A 536 13.47 21.91 2.56
C ALA A 536 12.09 21.98 1.88
N SER A 537 12.03 21.80 0.56
CA SER A 537 10.75 21.75 -0.18
C SER A 537 9.90 20.51 0.13
N PHE A 538 10.45 19.53 0.87
CA PHE A 538 9.82 18.28 1.26
C PHE A 538 9.94 18.03 2.77
N GLU A 539 9.93 19.10 3.58
CA GLU A 539 10.16 19.01 5.02
C GLU A 539 9.14 18.10 5.73
N ASP A 540 7.86 18.15 5.34
CA ASP A 540 6.81 17.33 5.96
C ASP A 540 7.03 15.83 5.69
N GLN A 541 7.38 15.47 4.46
CA GLN A 541 7.75 14.10 4.09
C GLN A 541 9.03 13.67 4.82
N LEU A 542 10.00 14.58 4.98
CA LEU A 542 11.22 14.31 5.72
C LEU A 542 10.93 14.06 7.21
N ARG A 543 10.06 14.87 7.84
CA ARG A 543 9.60 14.66 9.23
C ARG A 543 8.95 13.29 9.40
N SER A 544 8.04 12.93 8.48
CA SER A 544 7.41 11.61 8.44
C SER A 544 8.45 10.49 8.35
N ARG A 545 9.40 10.60 7.42
CA ARG A 545 10.47 9.61 7.22
C ARG A 545 11.37 9.48 8.45
N LEU A 546 11.78 10.60 9.05
CA LEU A 546 12.59 10.62 10.26
C LEU A 546 11.87 9.97 11.44
N TRP A 547 10.57 10.22 11.60
CA TRP A 547 9.77 9.58 12.64
C TRP A 547 9.72 8.06 12.43
N ILE A 548 9.49 7.60 11.20
CA ILE A 548 9.48 6.17 10.88
C ILE A 548 10.84 5.52 11.23
N LEU A 549 11.94 6.19 10.89
CA LEU A 549 13.29 5.70 11.20
C LEU A 549 13.58 5.71 12.70
N GLU A 550 13.08 6.70 13.45
CA GLU A 550 13.13 6.68 14.92
C GLU A 550 12.38 5.48 15.50
N GLN A 551 11.19 5.17 15.00
CA GLN A 551 10.45 3.98 15.42
C GLN A 551 11.21 2.70 15.08
N TYR A 552 11.82 2.64 13.89
CA TYR A 552 12.69 1.52 13.52
C TYR A 552 13.84 1.32 14.49
N PHE A 553 14.58 2.38 14.84
CA PHE A 553 15.64 2.28 15.85
C PHE A 553 15.11 1.85 17.22
N TRP A 554 13.97 2.41 17.64
CA TRP A 554 13.35 2.09 18.92
C TRP A 554 12.93 0.62 19.01
N TYR A 555 12.30 0.07 17.97
CA TYR A 555 11.76 -1.29 18.02
C TYR A 555 12.75 -2.38 17.58
N ALA A 556 13.67 -2.07 16.66
CA ALA A 556 14.58 -3.06 16.07
C ALA A 556 16.01 -3.00 16.63
N GLU A 557 16.60 -1.80 16.74
CA GLU A 557 18.06 -1.66 16.98
C GLU A 557 18.41 -1.46 18.46
N LEU A 558 17.56 -0.76 19.23
CA LEU A 558 17.76 -0.58 20.67
C LEU A 558 17.29 -1.80 21.48
N SER A 559 17.11 -2.96 20.83
CA SER A 559 16.60 -4.17 21.46
C SER A 559 17.67 -4.90 22.24
N ASP A 560 17.47 -5.02 23.55
CA ASP A 560 18.30 -5.87 24.41
C ASP A 560 17.86 -7.35 24.37
N GLY A 561 16.82 -7.66 23.57
CA GLY A 561 16.22 -8.98 23.43
C GLY A 561 15.22 -9.34 24.53
N SER A 562 15.31 -8.72 25.71
CA SER A 562 14.51 -9.05 26.88
C SER A 562 13.06 -8.53 26.81
N GLU A 563 12.84 -7.51 25.99
CA GLU A 563 11.55 -6.84 25.83
C GLU A 563 10.79 -7.27 24.58
N SER A 564 9.47 -7.41 24.71
CA SER A 564 8.57 -7.52 23.56
C SER A 564 8.38 -6.16 22.86
N SER A 565 7.79 -6.16 21.66
CA SER A 565 7.44 -4.90 21.00
C SER A 565 6.43 -4.10 21.81
N TYR A 566 5.50 -4.80 22.47
CA TYR A 566 4.46 -4.18 23.28
C TYR A 566 5.04 -3.54 24.55
N ASP A 567 6.02 -4.18 25.21
CA ASP A 567 6.74 -3.58 26.34
C ASP A 567 7.37 -2.24 25.93
N ARG A 568 8.03 -2.21 24.76
CA ARG A 568 8.65 -1.01 24.18
C ARG A 568 7.66 0.07 23.82
N PHE A 569 6.51 -0.31 23.28
CA PHE A 569 5.41 0.60 23.00
C PHE A 569 4.95 1.29 24.29
N LEU A 570 4.62 0.50 25.32
CA LEU A 570 4.15 1.04 26.59
C LEU A 570 5.21 1.92 27.27
N LYS A 571 6.49 1.53 27.27
CA LYS A 571 7.60 2.35 27.79
C LYS A 571 7.70 3.70 27.06
N LYS A 572 7.62 3.70 25.73
CA LYS A 572 7.69 4.92 24.93
C LYS A 572 6.51 5.86 25.21
N GLN A 573 5.29 5.32 25.23
CA GLN A 573 4.10 6.11 25.52
C GLN A 573 4.10 6.65 26.95
N TYR A 574 4.62 5.88 27.92
CA TYR A 574 4.78 6.34 29.29
C TYR A 574 5.76 7.52 29.38
N LEU A 575 6.93 7.44 28.72
CA LEU A 575 7.88 8.56 28.66
C LEU A 575 7.26 9.81 28.01
N ASN A 576 6.46 9.64 26.95
CA ASN A 576 5.74 10.74 26.31
C ASN A 576 4.74 11.40 27.27
N LEU A 577 3.98 10.59 28.03
CA LEU A 577 3.03 11.08 29.02
C LEU A 577 3.71 11.80 30.17
N GLN A 578 4.84 11.29 30.68
CA GLN A 578 5.63 11.95 31.72
C GLN A 578 6.11 13.34 31.27
N ASN A 579 6.56 13.46 30.02
CA ASN A 579 7.01 14.73 29.46
C ASN A 579 5.86 15.71 29.22
N ALA A 580 4.69 15.21 28.82
CA ALA A 580 3.53 16.04 28.51
C ALA A 580 2.72 16.46 29.74
N TYR A 581 2.72 15.64 30.80
CA TYR A 581 1.96 15.83 32.03
C TYR A 581 2.85 15.57 33.27
N PRO A 582 3.91 16.38 33.50
CA PRO A 582 4.84 16.18 34.60
C PRO A 582 4.19 16.28 35.99
N GLU A 583 3.04 16.94 36.08
CA GLU A 583 2.26 17.11 37.30
C GLU A 583 1.40 15.88 37.68
N CYS A 584 1.14 14.97 36.74
CA CYS A 584 0.33 13.79 36.99
C CYS A 584 1.06 12.78 37.88
N THR A 585 0.32 12.16 38.80
CA THR A 585 0.82 11.04 39.59
C THR A 585 1.06 9.81 38.71
N GLN A 586 1.91 8.89 39.17
CA GLN A 586 2.17 7.63 38.45
C GLN A 586 0.88 6.87 38.13
N ARG A 587 -0.10 6.88 39.06
CA ARG A 587 -1.40 6.22 38.86
C ARG A 587 -2.22 6.86 37.73
N GLU A 588 -2.25 8.18 37.66
CA GLU A 588 -2.96 8.91 36.60
C GLU A 588 -2.31 8.68 35.23
N LEU A 589 -0.96 8.65 35.19
CA LEU A 589 -0.21 8.32 33.98
C LEU A 589 -0.49 6.89 33.52
N LEU A 590 -0.61 5.93 34.44
CA LEU A 590 -0.95 4.53 34.12
C LEU A 590 -2.37 4.40 33.55
N GLU A 591 -3.36 5.11 34.09
CA GLU A 591 -4.72 5.11 33.53
C GLU A 591 -4.77 5.75 32.14
N LYS A 592 -4.02 6.84 31.91
CA LYS A 592 -3.85 7.42 30.57
C LYS A 592 -3.16 6.46 29.59
N LEU A 593 -2.11 5.78 30.03
CA LEU A 593 -1.39 4.79 29.23
C LEU A 593 -2.30 3.61 28.83
N LYS A 594 -3.11 3.14 29.79
CA LYS A 594 -4.11 2.10 29.55
C LYS A 594 -5.17 2.53 28.56
N ALA A 595 -5.63 3.78 28.61
CA ALA A 595 -6.57 4.33 27.63
C ALA A 595 -5.95 4.35 26.22
N ILE A 596 -4.72 4.87 26.08
CA ILE A 596 -3.98 4.89 24.81
C ILE A 596 -3.80 3.47 24.25
N SER A 597 -3.41 2.52 25.09
CA SER A 597 -3.24 1.13 24.66
C SER A 597 -4.56 0.51 24.17
N HIS A 598 -5.69 0.80 24.82
CA HIS A 598 -6.98 0.25 24.39
C HIS A 598 -7.46 0.86 23.07
N GLU A 599 -7.18 2.14 22.83
CA GLU A 599 -7.55 2.83 21.59
C GLU A 599 -6.67 2.39 20.41
N MET A 600 -5.35 2.39 20.60
CA MET A 600 -4.41 2.05 19.53
C MET A 600 -4.31 0.54 19.27
N LEU A 601 -4.43 -0.27 20.31
CA LEU A 601 -4.11 -1.72 20.31
C LEU A 601 -5.20 -2.54 21.03
N PRO A 602 -6.48 -2.47 20.61
CA PRO A 602 -7.63 -3.03 21.34
C PRO A 602 -7.59 -4.55 21.52
N LEU A 603 -6.79 -5.26 20.71
CA LEU A 603 -6.64 -6.72 20.77
C LEU A 603 -5.58 -7.18 21.78
N ILE A 604 -4.71 -6.28 22.24
CA ILE A 604 -3.61 -6.62 23.16
C ILE A 604 -4.11 -6.45 24.59
N PRO A 605 -3.95 -7.45 25.47
CA PRO A 605 -4.24 -7.26 26.88
C PRO A 605 -3.26 -6.25 27.48
N PHE A 606 -3.78 -5.26 28.21
CA PHE A 606 -2.94 -4.34 28.95
C PHE A 606 -2.29 -5.07 30.14
N GLU A 607 -0.97 -5.12 30.14
CA GLU A 607 -0.15 -5.61 31.25
C GLU A 607 0.63 -4.42 31.81
N GLU A 608 0.48 -4.17 33.12
CA GLU A 608 1.29 -3.15 33.78
C GLU A 608 2.75 -3.59 33.75
N ILE A 609 3.59 -2.82 33.06
CA ILE A 609 5.03 -3.06 33.07
C ILE A 609 5.61 -2.58 34.40
N ALA A 610 6.69 -3.25 34.85
CA ALA A 610 7.64 -2.61 35.76
C ALA A 610 8.35 -1.49 34.99
N LEU A 611 7.84 -0.26 35.15
CA LEU A 611 8.32 0.96 34.50
C LEU A 611 9.57 1.51 35.16
#